data_AF-A0AAW7Y4P5-F1
#
_entry.id   AF-A0AAW7Y4P5-F1
#
_cell.length_a   1.000
_cell.length_b   1.000
_cell.length_c   1.000
_cell.angle_alpha   90.00
_cell.angle_beta   90.00
_cell.angle_gamma   90.00
#
_symmetry.space_group_name_H-M   'P 1'
#
loop_
_entity.id
_entity.type
_entity.pdbx_description
1 polymer ?
#
loop_
_entity_poly.entity_id
_entity_poly.type
_entity_poly.pdbx_seq_one_letter_code
_entity_poly.pdbx_strand_id
1 'polypeptide(L)'
;MSQANTQPATLQQTTLQQTIASFTSIEQALEYFDIGFDSRFIDTNRLELTKRFNGYLLLTKPDDWFSGRRALKNAYCKVQRSKLDRHTRSACRGCTSCQRR
;
A
#
# COMPACT_ATOMS: atom_id res chain seq x y z
N MET A 1 -45.81 -13.84 24.89
CA MET A 1 -45.88 -12.44 24.47
C MET A 1 -44.46 -11.89 24.39
N SER A 2 -44.07 -11.49 23.18
CA SER A 2 -43.08 -10.45 22.83
C SER A 2 -41.65 -10.51 23.36
N GLN A 3 -40.79 -11.09 22.51
CA GLN A 3 -39.46 -10.66 22.03
C GLN A 3 -38.68 -9.57 22.80
N ALA A 4 -37.40 -9.86 23.04
CA ALA A 4 -36.28 -8.96 22.74
C ALA A 4 -35.02 -9.79 22.48
N ASN A 5 -34.80 -10.15 21.21
CA ASN A 5 -33.58 -10.77 20.71
C ASN A 5 -32.53 -9.67 20.50
N THR A 6 -31.56 -9.53 21.39
CA THR A 6 -30.41 -8.64 21.19
C THR A 6 -29.33 -9.41 20.43
N GLN A 7 -29.27 -9.18 19.12
CA GLN A 7 -28.16 -9.60 18.28
C GLN A 7 -26.94 -8.69 18.54
N PRO A 8 -25.77 -9.21 18.96
CA PRO A 8 -24.54 -8.44 18.92
C PRO A 8 -23.97 -8.39 17.49
N ALA A 9 -23.39 -7.23 17.18
CA ALA A 9 -22.92 -6.76 15.87
C ALA A 9 -22.12 -7.79 15.06
N THR A 10 -22.46 -7.90 13.77
CA THR A 10 -21.65 -8.57 12.77
C THR A 10 -20.36 -7.77 12.56
N LEU A 11 -19.24 -8.31 13.05
CA LEU A 11 -17.90 -7.95 12.58
C LEU A 11 -17.85 -8.26 11.08
N GLN A 12 -18.15 -7.26 10.25
CA GLN A 12 -17.90 -7.33 8.82
C GLN A 12 -16.40 -7.51 8.67
N GLN A 13 -15.97 -8.72 8.32
CA GLN A 13 -14.58 -9.03 8.05
C GLN A 13 -14.24 -8.42 6.69
N THR A 14 -14.08 -7.09 6.67
CA THR A 14 -13.78 -6.32 5.46
C THR A 14 -12.48 -6.88 4.92
N THR A 15 -12.57 -7.51 3.75
CA THR A 15 -11.39 -8.09 3.10
C THR A 15 -10.38 -6.96 2.87
N LEU A 16 -9.08 -7.26 2.96
CA LEU A 16 -8.02 -6.27 2.71
C LEU A 16 -8.27 -5.49 1.41
N GLN A 17 -8.77 -6.16 0.37
CA GLN A 17 -9.10 -5.54 -0.91
C GLN A 17 -10.24 -4.51 -0.81
N GLN A 18 -11.27 -4.77 -0.01
CA GLN A 18 -12.33 -3.79 0.26
C GLN A 18 -11.80 -2.58 1.03
N THR A 19 -10.92 -2.80 2.01
CA THR A 19 -10.27 -1.72 2.75
C THR A 19 -9.41 -0.87 1.80
N ILE A 20 -8.60 -1.50 0.96
CA ILE A 20 -7.78 -0.78 -0.04
C ILE A 20 -8.65 -0.03 -1.05
N ALA A 21 -9.76 -0.63 -1.50
CA ALA A 21 -10.70 0.00 -2.42
C ALA A 21 -11.46 1.18 -1.81
N SER A 22 -11.58 1.23 -0.48
CA SER A 22 -12.20 2.37 0.23
C SER A 22 -11.31 3.61 0.26
N PHE A 23 -10.01 3.48 0.00
CA PHE A 23 -9.08 4.60 0.00
C PHE A 23 -9.32 5.50 -1.21
N THR A 24 -9.48 6.80 -0.97
CA THR A 24 -9.63 7.82 -2.01
C THR A 24 -8.28 8.38 -2.47
N SER A 25 -7.25 8.22 -1.64
CA SER A 25 -5.91 8.77 -1.85
C SER A 25 -4.83 7.75 -1.50
N ILE A 26 -3.66 7.86 -2.13
CA ILE A 26 -2.54 6.93 -1.88
C ILE A 26 -1.93 7.16 -0.49
N GLU A 27 -2.03 8.37 0.04
CA GLU A 27 -1.64 8.75 1.40
C GLU A 27 -2.35 7.89 2.43
N GLN A 28 -3.67 7.70 2.31
CA GLN A 28 -4.44 6.85 3.22
C GLN A 28 -3.93 5.40 3.20
N ALA A 29 -3.54 4.90 2.02
CA ALA A 29 -2.94 3.57 1.92
C ALA A 29 -1.56 3.53 2.60
N LEU A 30 -0.74 4.57 2.43
CA LEU A 30 0.58 4.66 3.08
C LEU A 30 0.48 4.73 4.60
N GLU A 31 -0.48 5.50 5.12
CA GLU A 31 -0.79 5.60 6.55
C GLU A 31 -1.33 4.27 7.09
N TYR A 32 -2.28 3.65 6.40
CA TYR A 32 -2.84 2.35 6.79
C TYR A 32 -1.79 1.23 6.87
N PHE A 33 -0.79 1.27 5.98
CA PHE A 33 0.30 0.31 5.95
C PHE A 33 1.52 0.72 6.79
N ASP A 34 1.44 1.81 7.56
CA ASP A 34 2.56 2.34 8.35
C ASP A 34 3.85 2.46 7.51
N ILE A 35 3.72 3.17 6.37
CA ILE A 35 4.82 3.45 5.46
C ILE A 35 5.10 4.95 5.52
N GLY A 36 6.24 5.33 6.08
CA GLY A 36 6.70 6.71 6.05
C GLY A 36 6.88 7.21 4.61
N PHE A 37 6.33 8.38 4.31
CA PHE A 37 6.40 9.02 3.00
C PHE A 37 6.71 10.51 3.12
N ASP A 38 7.37 11.04 2.11
CA ASP A 38 7.57 12.48 1.96
C ASP A 38 6.39 13.10 1.19
N SER A 39 5.75 14.12 1.76
CA SER A 39 4.56 14.75 1.17
C SER A 39 4.85 15.41 -0.18
N ARG A 40 6.04 15.99 -0.38
CA ARG A 40 6.41 16.61 -1.68
C ARG A 40 6.61 15.54 -2.75
N PHE A 41 7.20 14.40 -2.37
CA PHE A 41 7.33 13.26 -3.26
C PHE A 41 5.97 12.72 -3.70
N ILE A 42 5.02 12.58 -2.76
CA ILE A 42 3.66 12.15 -3.10
C ILE A 42 2.97 13.16 -4.00
N ASP A 43 3.01 14.46 -3.69
CA ASP A 43 2.38 15.49 -4.52
C ASP A 43 2.86 15.42 -5.99
N THR A 44 4.17 15.26 -6.19
CA THR A 44 4.76 15.19 -7.54
C THR A 44 4.50 13.85 -8.25
N ASN A 45 4.41 12.74 -7.51
CA ASN A 45 4.42 11.39 -8.09
C ASN A 45 3.17 10.56 -7.80
N ARG A 46 2.11 11.16 -7.22
CA ARG A 46 0.87 10.48 -6.79
C ARG A 46 0.32 9.58 -7.89
N LEU A 47 0.16 10.13 -9.10
CA LEU A 47 -0.41 9.41 -10.22
C LEU A 47 0.42 8.18 -10.63
N GLU A 48 1.75 8.32 -10.66
CA GLU A 48 2.65 7.22 -11.00
C GLU A 48 2.62 6.13 -9.91
N LEU A 49 2.61 6.55 -8.64
CA LEU A 49 2.56 5.66 -7.49
C LEU A 49 1.25 4.87 -7.45
N THR A 50 0.10 5.52 -7.61
CA THR A 50 -1.21 4.86 -7.63
C THR A 50 -1.31 3.85 -8.76
N LYS A 51 -0.87 4.20 -9.98
CA LYS A 51 -0.85 3.27 -11.12
C LYS A 51 0.00 2.03 -10.83
N ARG A 52 1.20 2.23 -10.28
CA ARG A 52 2.11 1.14 -9.91
C ARG A 52 1.52 0.25 -8.81
N PHE A 53 0.94 0.86 -7.79
CA PHE A 53 0.32 0.15 -6.68
C PHE A 53 -0.84 -0.72 -7.16
N ASN A 54 -1.77 -0.16 -7.95
CA ASN A 54 -2.86 -0.92 -8.55
C ASN A 54 -2.37 -2.10 -9.39
N GLY A 55 -1.31 -1.90 -10.19
CA GLY A 55 -0.67 -2.99 -10.93
C GLY A 55 -0.13 -4.09 -10.01
N TYR A 56 0.53 -3.74 -8.90
CA TYR A 56 1.03 -4.71 -7.94
C TYR A 56 -0.09 -5.42 -7.17
N LEU A 57 -1.21 -4.76 -6.88
CA LEU A 57 -2.39 -5.40 -6.29
C LEU A 57 -2.96 -6.48 -7.21
N LEU A 58 -3.09 -6.18 -8.51
CA LEU A 58 -3.61 -7.13 -9.50
C LEU A 58 -2.68 -8.34 -9.69
N LEU A 59 -1.37 -8.12 -9.72
CA LEU A 59 -0.38 -9.18 -9.92
C LEU A 59 -0.17 -10.04 -8.67
N THR A 60 -0.08 -9.41 -7.50
CA THR A 60 0.27 -10.09 -6.24
C THR A 60 -0.95 -10.69 -5.56
N LYS A 61 -2.15 -10.14 -5.82
CA LYS A 61 -3.41 -10.50 -5.15
C LYS A 61 -3.21 -10.66 -3.63
N PRO A 62 -2.81 -9.58 -2.92
CA PRO A 62 -2.49 -9.69 -1.51
C PRO A 62 -3.71 -10.18 -0.73
N ASP A 63 -3.50 -11.23 0.04
CA ASP A 63 -4.48 -11.85 0.94
C ASP A 63 -4.46 -11.20 2.33
N ASP A 64 -3.29 -10.73 2.76
CA ASP A 64 -3.04 -10.18 4.09
C ASP A 64 -2.39 -8.78 4.06
N TRP A 65 -2.56 -8.04 5.16
CA TRP A 65 -1.98 -6.73 5.39
C TRP A 65 -0.48 -6.64 5.04
N PHE A 66 0.34 -7.63 5.40
CA PHE A 66 1.77 -7.63 5.08
C PHE A 66 2.04 -7.74 3.58
N SER A 67 1.23 -8.53 2.86
CA SER A 67 1.30 -8.66 1.40
C SER A 67 0.90 -7.35 0.72
N GLY A 68 -0.16 -6.69 1.22
CA GLY A 68 -0.58 -5.36 0.76
C GLY A 68 0.49 -4.29 1.00
N ARG A 69 1.06 -4.27 2.21
CA ARG A 69 2.18 -3.38 2.58
C ARG A 69 3.38 -3.58 1.67
N ARG A 70 3.76 -4.83 1.40
CA ARG A 70 4.87 -5.14 0.50
C ARG A 70 4.60 -4.65 -0.92
N ALA A 71 3.38 -4.81 -1.43
CA ALA A 71 2.98 -4.30 -2.74
C ALA A 71 3.12 -2.77 -2.82
N LEU A 72 2.62 -2.03 -1.82
CA LEU A 72 2.72 -0.57 -1.79
C LEU A 72 4.17 -0.09 -1.64
N LYS A 73 4.94 -0.71 -0.73
CA LYS A 73 6.35 -0.38 -0.52
C LYS A 73 7.19 -0.62 -1.78
N ASN A 74 6.92 -1.71 -2.51
CA ASN A 74 7.58 -1.99 -3.79
C ASN A 74 7.22 -0.95 -4.85
N ALA A 75 5.95 -0.53 -4.92
CA ALA A 75 5.51 0.58 -5.79
C ALA A 75 6.30 1.86 -5.48
N TYR A 76 6.34 2.25 -4.21
CA TYR A 76 7.02 3.46 -3.75
C TYR A 76 8.52 3.44 -4.09
N CYS A 77 9.22 2.37 -3.73
CA CYS A 77 10.64 2.22 -4.02
C CYS A 77 10.93 2.21 -5.52
N LYS A 78 10.04 1.63 -6.34
CA LYS A 78 10.22 1.60 -7.80
C LYS A 78 10.11 3.00 -8.40
N VAL A 79 9.12 3.80 -7.98
CA VAL A 79 8.96 5.18 -8.43
C VAL A 79 10.17 6.00 -8.00
N GLN A 80 10.57 5.94 -6.72
CA GLN A 80 11.74 6.67 -6.21
C GLN A 80 13.01 6.33 -7.00
N ARG A 81 13.29 5.04 -7.21
CA ARG A 81 14.45 4.59 -8.01
C ARG A 81 14.40 5.03 -9.45
N SER A 82 13.22 5.20 -10.03
CA SER A 82 13.08 5.65 -11.42
C SER A 82 13.46 7.11 -11.61
N LYS A 83 13.45 7.91 -10.53
CA LYS A 83 13.85 9.34 -10.54
C LYS A 83 15.33 9.58 -10.24
N LEU A 84 16.01 8.63 -9.58
CA LEU A 84 17.47 8.71 -9.38
C LEU A 84 18.20 8.60 -10.72
N ASP A 85 19.33 9.30 -10.88
CA ASP A 85 20.13 9.21 -12.11
C ASP A 85 20.78 7.82 -12.26
N ARG A 86 20.90 7.32 -13.50
CA ARG A 86 21.36 5.94 -13.77
C ARG A 86 22.77 5.66 -13.26
N HIS A 87 23.63 6.67 -13.25
CA HIS A 87 25.02 6.57 -12.81
C HIS A 87 25.19 6.78 -11.31
N THR A 88 24.23 7.45 -10.66
CA THR A 88 24.21 7.64 -9.19
C THR A 88 23.34 6.63 -8.44
N ARG A 89 22.58 5.80 -9.17
CA ARG A 89 21.82 4.66 -8.65
C ARG A 89 22.76 3.60 -8.05
N SER A 90 23.25 3.84 -6.84
CA SER A 90 23.69 2.74 -5.98
C SER A 90 22.53 1.76 -5.80
N ALA A 91 22.82 0.46 -5.71
CA ALA A 91 21.85 -0.49 -5.20
C ALA A 91 21.29 0.07 -3.89
N CYS A 92 19.96 0.21 -3.78
CA CYS A 92 19.29 0.78 -2.61
C CYS A 92 20.04 0.40 -1.33
N ARG A 93 20.53 1.38 -0.56
CA ARG A 93 21.16 1.17 0.76
C ARG A 93 20.11 0.73 1.79
N GLY A 94 19.43 -0.37 1.51
CA GLY A 94 18.39 -0.90 2.37
C GLY A 94 17.22 0.06 2.58
N CYS A 95 16.39 0.28 1.55
CA CYS A 95 14.98 0.26 1.93
C CYS A 95 14.78 -1.14 2.52
N THR A 96 14.21 -1.26 3.72
CA THR A 96 14.15 -2.51 4.52
C THR A 96 13.43 -3.69 3.84
N SER A 97 13.16 -3.62 2.52
CA SER A 97 12.67 -4.68 1.65
C SER A 97 13.65 -5.10 0.54
N CYS A 98 14.83 -4.49 0.42
CA CYS A 98 15.93 -4.99 -0.43
C CYS A 98 16.72 -6.13 0.24
N GLN A 99 16.12 -6.87 1.18
CA GLN A 99 16.64 -8.17 1.55
C GLN A 99 16.62 -9.04 0.30
N ARG A 100 17.82 -9.46 -0.12
CA ARG A 100 18.02 -10.47 -1.15
C ARG A 100 17.10 -11.65 -0.84
N ARG A 101 16.44 -12.12 -1.89
CA ARG A 101 15.85 -13.46 -1.95
C ARG A 101 16.88 -14.51 -1.56
#